data_AF-Q19E70-F1
#
_entry.id   AF-Q19E70-F1
#
_cell.length_a   1.000
_cell.length_b   1.000
_cell.length_c   1.000
_cell.angle_alpha   90.00
_cell.angle_beta   90.00
_cell.angle_gamma   90.00
#
_symmetry.space_group_name_H-M   'P 1'
#
loop_
_entity.id
_entity.type
_entity.pdbx_description
1 polymer ?
#
loop_
_entity_poly.entity_id
_entity_poly.type
_entity_poly.pdbx_seq_one_letter_code
_entity_poly.pdbx_strand_id
1 'polypeptide(L)'
;PRKLRYLRWDGYPLKSMPSRFCPEFLVELCMSNSNLEKLWDGIQPLRNLKKMDLSRCKYLVEVPDLSKATNLEELNLSYCQSLVEVTPSIKNLKGLSCFYLTNCIQLKNIPIGITLKSLETVGMSGCSSLKHFPEISYNTRRLFLSSTKIEELPSSISRLSCLVKLDMSDCQRLRTLPSYLGHLVSLKSLNLDGCRRLENLPDTLQNLTSLETLEVSGCLNVNEFPRVSTNIEVLRISETSIEAIPARICNLSQLRSLDISENKRLASLPVSISELRSLEKLKLSGCSVLESFPPEICQTMSCLRWFDLDRTTIKELPENIGNLVALEVLQASRTAIRRAPWSIARLTRLQVLAIGNSFYTSEGLLHSLCPPLSRFDDLRALSLSNMNMTEIPNSIGNLWNLLELDLSGNNFEFIPASIKRLTRLNRLNLNNCQRLQALPDELPRGLLYIYIHSCTSLVSISGCFNQYCLRKLVASNCYKLDQATQILIHRNMKLESAKPEHSYFPGSDIPTCFNHQVMGPSLNIQLPQSESSSDILGFSACIMIGVDGQYPMNSLKIHCSCILKDADACELVVMDEVWYPDPK
;
A
#
# COMPACT_ATOMS: atom_id res chain seq x y z
N PRO A 1 -46.18 -4.11 11.40
CA PRO A 1 -46.42 -4.90 12.63
C PRO A 1 -46.32 -4.02 13.89
N ARG A 2 -47.36 -3.98 14.74
CA ARG A 2 -47.43 -3.08 15.91
C ARG A 2 -46.44 -3.41 17.05
N LYS A 3 -45.67 -4.50 16.95
CA LYS A 3 -44.67 -4.92 17.94
C LYS A 3 -43.26 -5.05 17.35
N LEU A 4 -43.01 -4.43 16.19
CA LEU A 4 -41.74 -4.54 15.49
C LEU A 4 -40.62 -3.89 16.31
N ARG A 5 -39.57 -4.67 16.64
CA ARG A 5 -38.41 -4.20 17.43
C ARG A 5 -37.16 -3.99 16.59
N TYR A 6 -36.99 -4.74 15.51
CA TYR A 6 -35.84 -4.66 14.64
C TYR A 6 -36.33 -4.55 13.21
N LEU A 7 -35.82 -3.55 12.49
CA LEU A 7 -36.08 -3.41 11.07
C LEU A 7 -34.76 -3.21 10.36
N ARG A 8 -34.33 -4.21 9.59
CA ARG A 8 -33.29 -4.05 8.56
C ARG A 8 -33.91 -4.19 7.19
N TRP A 9 -33.77 -3.15 6.38
CA TRP A 9 -34.25 -3.10 5.01
C TRP A 9 -33.32 -2.26 4.16
N ASP A 10 -32.16 -2.81 3.86
CA ASP A 10 -31.18 -2.16 3.00
C ASP A 10 -31.70 -2.10 1.55
N GLY A 11 -31.44 -0.99 0.85
CA GLY A 11 -31.92 -0.79 -0.52
C GLY A 11 -33.42 -0.49 -0.63
N TYR A 12 -34.04 0.09 0.41
CA TYR A 12 -35.47 0.39 0.38
C TYR A 12 -35.82 1.35 -0.78
N PRO A 13 -36.78 0.97 -1.65
CA PRO A 13 -36.92 1.62 -2.95
C PRO A 13 -37.74 2.91 -2.94
N LEU A 14 -38.54 3.17 -1.90
CA LEU A 14 -39.40 4.34 -1.84
C LEU A 14 -38.67 5.55 -1.25
N LYS A 15 -39.17 6.73 -1.60
CA LYS A 15 -38.64 8.03 -1.15
C LYS A 15 -38.88 8.33 0.33
N SER A 16 -39.89 7.70 0.93
CA SER A 16 -40.22 7.80 2.35
C SER A 16 -40.89 6.53 2.87
N MET A 17 -40.90 6.37 4.20
CA MET A 17 -41.65 5.29 4.85
C MET A 17 -43.16 5.56 4.75
N PRO A 18 -43.99 4.50 4.63
CA PRO A 18 -45.44 4.66 4.56
C PRO A 18 -45.97 5.36 5.82
N SER A 19 -46.93 6.27 5.67
CA SER A 19 -47.52 7.02 6.79
C SER A 19 -48.17 6.14 7.87
N ARG A 20 -48.53 4.89 7.53
CA ARG A 20 -49.07 3.88 8.46
C ARG A 20 -47.98 3.15 9.28
N PHE A 21 -46.71 3.42 9.03
CA PHE A 21 -45.60 2.83 9.78
C PHE A 21 -45.58 3.36 11.22
N CYS A 22 -45.49 2.46 12.19
CA CYS A 22 -45.52 2.80 13.61
C CYS A 22 -44.22 2.30 14.28
N PRO A 23 -43.25 3.20 14.56
CA PRO A 23 -41.95 2.82 15.12
C PRO A 23 -41.92 2.74 16.66
N GLU A 24 -43.07 2.72 17.33
CA GLU A 24 -43.17 2.84 18.80
C GLU A 24 -42.31 1.86 19.60
N PHE A 25 -42.22 0.61 19.12
CA PHE A 25 -41.47 -0.47 19.77
C PHE A 25 -40.11 -0.73 19.11
N LEU A 26 -39.72 0.09 18.14
CA LEU A 26 -38.50 -0.11 17.35
C LEU A 26 -37.27 0.19 18.21
N VAL A 27 -36.34 -0.75 18.25
CA VAL A 27 -35.06 -0.70 18.95
C VAL A 27 -33.92 -0.43 17.97
N GLU A 28 -33.97 -1.04 16.78
CA GLU A 28 -32.98 -0.78 15.73
C GLU A 28 -33.65 -0.58 14.38
N LEU A 29 -33.18 0.44 13.67
CA LEU A 29 -33.54 0.74 12.29
C LEU A 29 -32.29 0.74 11.43
N CYS A 30 -32.20 -0.17 10.46
CA CYS A 30 -31.16 -0.19 9.43
C CYS A 30 -31.84 -0.10 8.07
N MET A 31 -31.57 0.97 7.33
CA MET A 31 -32.10 1.18 5.98
C MET A 31 -30.99 1.69 5.07
N SER A 32 -29.83 1.06 5.11
CA SER A 32 -28.67 1.55 4.35
C SER A 32 -28.90 1.44 2.84
N ASN A 33 -28.24 2.28 2.06
CA ASN A 33 -28.32 2.27 0.59
C ASN A 33 -29.74 2.44 0.03
N SER A 34 -30.64 3.11 0.76
CA SER A 34 -32.04 3.29 0.36
C SER A 34 -32.26 4.55 -0.48
N ASN A 35 -33.36 4.59 -1.24
CA ASN A 35 -33.77 5.74 -2.06
C ASN A 35 -34.49 6.85 -1.25
N LEU A 36 -34.30 6.87 0.06
CA LEU A 36 -34.97 7.80 0.96
C LEU A 36 -34.52 9.23 0.68
N GLU A 37 -35.49 10.09 0.35
CA GLU A 37 -35.32 11.56 0.36
C GLU A 37 -35.62 12.12 1.76
N LYS A 38 -36.56 11.47 2.45
CA LYS A 38 -36.99 11.75 3.84
C LYS A 38 -37.42 10.44 4.49
N LEU A 39 -37.11 10.23 5.77
CA LEU A 39 -37.47 8.98 6.45
C LEU A 39 -38.99 8.85 6.67
N TRP A 40 -39.63 9.83 7.30
CA TRP A 40 -41.09 9.89 7.56
C TRP A 40 -41.53 11.32 7.91
N ASP A 41 -42.83 11.57 7.84
CA ASP A 41 -43.43 12.85 8.24
C ASP A 41 -43.77 12.91 9.74
N GLY A 42 -43.71 14.12 10.30
CA GLY A 42 -44.04 14.40 11.68
C GLY A 42 -43.05 13.84 12.71
N ILE A 43 -43.38 14.03 13.99
CA ILE A 43 -42.60 13.54 15.12
C ILE A 43 -43.07 12.12 15.46
N GLN A 44 -42.14 11.16 15.50
CA GLN A 44 -42.44 9.75 15.78
C GLN A 44 -42.11 9.36 17.23
N PRO A 45 -42.83 8.39 17.84
CA PRO A 45 -42.55 7.91 19.19
C PRO A 45 -41.34 6.93 19.21
N LEU A 46 -40.12 7.47 19.25
CA LEU A 46 -38.88 6.67 19.11
C LEU A 46 -38.23 6.27 20.45
N ARG A 47 -39.02 6.14 21.54
CA ARG A 47 -38.48 5.97 22.90
C ARG A 47 -37.61 4.72 23.08
N ASN A 48 -37.86 3.66 22.31
CA ASN A 48 -37.13 2.40 22.42
C ASN A 48 -35.91 2.32 21.50
N LEU A 49 -35.74 3.28 20.59
CA LEU A 49 -34.74 3.23 19.54
C LEU A 49 -33.35 3.47 20.13
N LYS A 50 -32.45 2.50 19.91
CA LYS A 50 -31.03 2.52 20.31
C LYS A 50 -30.10 2.75 19.13
N LYS A 51 -30.44 2.22 17.96
CA LYS A 51 -29.60 2.34 16.75
C LYS A 51 -30.40 2.78 15.54
N MET A 52 -29.86 3.73 14.80
CA MET A 52 -30.39 4.16 13.50
C MET A 52 -29.25 4.23 12.48
N ASP A 53 -29.34 3.42 11.44
CA ASP A 53 -28.42 3.42 10.30
C ASP A 53 -29.18 3.77 9.02
N LEU A 54 -28.92 4.96 8.50
CA LEU A 54 -29.40 5.46 7.21
C LEU A 54 -28.23 5.71 6.25
N SER A 55 -27.10 5.04 6.46
CA SER A 55 -25.90 5.26 5.65
C SER A 55 -26.15 4.96 4.18
N ARG A 56 -25.44 5.66 3.29
CA ARG A 56 -25.53 5.53 1.83
C ARG A 56 -26.92 5.85 1.26
N CYS A 57 -27.82 6.46 2.02
CA CYS A 57 -29.06 7.06 1.50
C CYS A 57 -28.72 8.36 0.76
N LYS A 58 -28.25 8.24 -0.49
CA LYS A 58 -27.66 9.35 -1.25
C LYS A 58 -28.60 10.55 -1.42
N TYR A 59 -29.91 10.30 -1.46
CA TYR A 59 -30.94 11.32 -1.66
C TYR A 59 -31.46 11.96 -0.37
N LEU A 60 -31.05 11.47 0.81
CA LEU A 60 -31.55 11.95 2.09
C LEU A 60 -31.14 13.42 2.29
N VAL A 61 -32.12 14.32 2.30
CA VAL A 61 -31.89 15.77 2.38
C VAL A 61 -31.88 16.27 3.82
N GLU A 62 -32.70 15.67 4.68
CA GLU A 62 -32.86 16.04 6.09
C GLU A 62 -32.90 14.81 7.01
N VAL A 63 -32.43 15.01 8.24
CA VAL A 63 -32.60 14.02 9.33
C VAL A 63 -33.98 14.26 9.97
N PRO A 64 -34.80 13.23 10.22
CA PRO A 64 -36.08 13.39 10.91
C PRO A 64 -35.90 13.99 12.32
N ASP A 65 -36.96 14.56 12.90
CA ASP A 65 -36.92 15.00 14.30
C ASP A 65 -36.69 13.80 15.24
N LEU A 66 -35.59 13.84 15.98
CA LEU A 66 -35.18 12.79 16.91
C LEU A 66 -35.42 13.17 18.38
N SER A 67 -36.22 14.20 18.68
CA SER A 67 -36.48 14.69 20.05
C SER A 67 -37.07 13.63 20.98
N LYS A 68 -37.76 12.62 20.44
CA LYS A 68 -38.34 11.49 21.20
C LYS A 68 -37.42 10.26 21.26
N ALA A 69 -36.29 10.26 20.57
CA ALA A 69 -35.32 9.14 20.53
C ALA A 69 -34.31 9.23 21.69
N THR A 70 -34.79 9.36 22.93
CA THR A 70 -33.92 9.66 24.09
C THR A 70 -32.93 8.54 24.46
N ASN A 71 -33.20 7.31 24.00
CA ASN A 71 -32.36 6.13 24.21
C ASN A 71 -31.44 5.81 23.03
N LEU A 72 -31.36 6.69 22.02
CA LEU A 72 -30.51 6.46 20.86
C LEU A 72 -29.03 6.52 21.28
N GLU A 73 -28.31 5.44 21.02
CA GLU A 73 -26.89 5.23 21.35
C GLU A 73 -26.00 5.39 20.10
N GLU A 74 -26.50 5.00 18.92
CA GLU A 74 -25.76 5.06 17.65
C GLU A 74 -26.62 5.65 16.52
N LEU A 75 -26.06 6.65 15.82
CA LEU A 75 -26.64 7.24 14.61
C LEU A 75 -25.60 7.24 13.48
N ASN A 76 -25.89 6.53 12.40
CA ASN A 76 -25.05 6.46 11.20
C ASN A 76 -25.77 7.08 10.00
N LEU A 77 -25.21 8.17 9.49
CA LEU A 77 -25.66 8.93 8.31
C LEU A 77 -24.55 9.00 7.25
N SER A 78 -23.53 8.15 7.34
CA SER A 78 -22.39 8.20 6.43
C SER A 78 -22.82 8.03 4.97
N TYR A 79 -22.20 8.75 4.04
CA TYR A 79 -22.46 8.72 2.60
C TYR A 79 -23.86 9.23 2.18
N CYS A 80 -24.55 9.98 3.05
CA CYS A 80 -25.74 10.73 2.68
C CYS A 80 -25.32 12.02 1.94
N GLN A 81 -25.13 11.91 0.62
CA GLN A 81 -24.49 12.96 -0.19
C GLN A 81 -25.33 14.23 -0.36
N SER A 82 -26.67 14.13 -0.29
CA SER A 82 -27.60 15.27 -0.33
C SER A 82 -27.85 15.92 1.03
N LEU A 83 -27.28 15.39 2.12
CA LEU A 83 -27.52 15.92 3.46
C LEU A 83 -26.78 17.25 3.65
N VAL A 84 -27.52 18.34 3.83
CA VAL A 84 -26.97 19.70 3.96
C VAL A 84 -26.75 20.09 5.43
N GLU A 85 -27.66 19.68 6.30
CA GLU A 85 -27.63 19.96 7.73
C GLU A 85 -28.19 18.81 8.56
N VAL A 86 -27.77 18.74 9.82
CA VAL A 86 -28.32 17.79 10.79
C VAL A 86 -29.37 18.52 11.63
N THR A 87 -30.48 17.84 11.93
CA THR A 87 -31.57 18.38 12.75
C THR A 87 -31.09 18.93 14.10
N PRO A 88 -31.55 20.12 14.54
CA PRO A 88 -31.23 20.66 15.87
C PRO A 88 -31.70 19.78 17.04
N SER A 89 -32.63 18.86 16.79
CA SER A 89 -33.13 17.91 17.80
C SER A 89 -32.06 16.93 18.30
N ILE A 90 -30.91 16.83 17.62
CA ILE A 90 -29.78 15.98 18.04
C ILE A 90 -29.27 16.28 19.45
N LYS A 91 -29.41 17.53 19.92
CA LYS A 91 -29.05 17.95 21.29
C LYS A 91 -29.84 17.22 22.39
N ASN A 92 -30.97 16.58 22.03
CA ASN A 92 -31.81 15.84 22.97
C ASN A 92 -31.35 14.38 23.17
N LEU A 93 -30.40 13.90 22.37
CA LEU A 93 -29.96 12.49 22.35
C LEU A 93 -28.94 12.20 23.45
N LYS A 94 -29.39 12.26 24.71
CA LYS A 94 -28.52 12.13 25.89
C LYS A 94 -27.74 10.81 25.95
N GLY A 95 -28.24 9.75 25.34
CA GLY A 95 -27.59 8.43 25.26
C GLY A 95 -26.62 8.26 24.09
N LEU A 96 -26.53 9.23 23.16
CA LEU A 96 -25.78 9.05 21.91
C LEU A 96 -24.29 8.95 22.20
N SER A 97 -23.70 7.80 21.87
CA SER A 97 -22.28 7.48 22.04
C SER A 97 -21.50 7.58 20.74
N CYS A 98 -22.14 7.23 19.61
CA CYS A 98 -21.50 7.17 18.31
C CYS A 98 -22.32 7.95 17.27
N PHE A 99 -21.67 8.90 16.59
CA PHE A 99 -22.29 9.69 15.54
C PHE A 99 -21.42 9.75 14.28
N TYR A 100 -21.93 9.21 13.17
CA TYR A 100 -21.18 9.09 11.91
C TYR A 100 -21.87 9.83 10.77
N LEU A 101 -21.09 10.67 10.08
CA LEU A 101 -21.42 11.56 8.97
C LEU A 101 -20.38 11.46 7.84
N THR A 102 -19.58 10.40 7.81
CA THR A 102 -18.47 10.24 6.86
C THR A 102 -18.96 10.38 5.41
N ASN A 103 -18.31 11.18 4.58
CA ASN A 103 -18.63 11.44 3.18
C ASN A 103 -20.03 12.07 2.93
N CYS A 104 -20.56 12.84 3.89
CA CYS A 104 -21.68 13.76 3.65
C CYS A 104 -21.18 15.04 2.98
N ILE A 105 -20.95 14.97 1.66
CA ILE A 105 -20.22 16.00 0.89
C ILE A 105 -20.88 17.39 0.88
N GLN A 106 -22.21 17.48 1.05
CA GLN A 106 -22.94 18.75 1.10
C GLN A 106 -23.13 19.30 2.51
N LEU A 107 -22.68 18.58 3.54
CA LEU A 107 -22.85 18.98 4.94
C LEU A 107 -22.03 20.25 5.20
N LYS A 108 -22.71 21.36 5.47
CA LYS A 108 -22.09 22.66 5.73
C LYS A 108 -21.95 22.94 7.22
N ASN A 109 -23.02 22.66 7.96
CA ASN A 109 -23.14 23.01 9.35
C ASN A 109 -23.57 21.80 10.17
N ILE A 110 -23.06 21.75 11.38
CA ILE A 110 -23.46 20.80 12.41
C ILE A 110 -24.10 21.64 13.51
N PRO A 111 -25.33 21.30 13.96
CA PRO A 111 -26.07 22.12 14.91
C PRO A 111 -25.30 22.31 16.22
N ILE A 112 -25.38 23.53 16.75
CA ILE A 112 -24.79 23.96 18.02
C ILE A 112 -25.36 23.08 19.15
N GLY A 113 -24.49 22.54 20.01
CA GLY A 113 -24.92 21.76 21.18
C GLY A 113 -24.84 20.24 21.04
N ILE A 114 -23.92 19.70 20.25
CA ILE A 114 -23.43 18.30 20.40
C ILE A 114 -22.59 18.16 21.69
N THR A 115 -22.92 18.91 22.75
CA THR A 115 -22.36 18.79 24.10
C THR A 115 -23.02 17.62 24.85
N LEU A 116 -23.28 16.53 24.13
CA LEU A 116 -23.91 15.32 24.64
C LEU A 116 -22.92 14.61 25.56
N LYS A 117 -23.34 14.37 26.80
CA LYS A 117 -22.48 13.80 27.84
C LYS A 117 -21.96 12.39 27.50
N SER A 118 -22.70 11.62 26.70
CA SER A 118 -22.36 10.24 26.37
C SER A 118 -21.54 10.10 25.09
N LEU A 119 -21.35 11.19 24.32
CA LEU A 119 -20.77 11.11 22.99
C LEU A 119 -19.27 10.87 23.07
N GLU A 120 -18.83 9.69 22.61
CA GLU A 120 -17.44 9.26 22.64
C GLU A 120 -16.77 9.33 21.25
N THR A 121 -17.52 9.05 20.19
CA THR A 121 -16.98 8.94 18.83
C THR A 121 -17.78 9.76 17.84
N VAL A 122 -17.09 10.63 17.11
CA VAL A 122 -17.66 11.48 16.05
C VAL A 122 -16.85 11.29 14.77
N GLY A 123 -17.50 10.84 13.70
CA GLY A 123 -16.88 10.66 12.40
C GLY A 123 -17.50 11.58 11.35
N MET A 124 -16.70 12.44 10.73
CA MET A 124 -17.11 13.42 9.71
C MET A 124 -16.08 13.49 8.57
N SER A 125 -15.25 12.46 8.43
CA SER A 125 -14.28 12.35 7.35
C SER A 125 -14.94 12.48 5.98
N GLY A 126 -14.37 13.26 5.05
CA GLY A 126 -14.90 13.45 3.71
C GLY A 126 -16.08 14.42 3.60
N CYS A 127 -16.47 15.10 4.68
CA CYS A 127 -17.43 16.22 4.64
C CYS A 127 -16.79 17.46 3.98
N SER A 128 -16.64 17.42 2.66
CA SER A 128 -15.88 18.40 1.88
C SER A 128 -16.51 19.80 1.77
N SER A 129 -17.70 20.01 2.34
CA SER A 129 -18.33 21.34 2.50
C SER A 129 -18.16 21.94 3.91
N LEU A 130 -17.65 21.16 4.87
CA LEU A 130 -17.43 21.61 6.25
C LEU A 130 -16.16 22.48 6.33
N LYS A 131 -16.35 23.79 6.55
CA LYS A 131 -15.28 24.80 6.58
C LYS A 131 -14.84 25.20 7.98
N HIS A 132 -15.70 25.03 8.97
CA HIS A 132 -15.44 25.40 10.35
C HIS A 132 -15.41 24.15 11.21
N PHE A 133 -14.55 24.17 12.24
CA PHE A 133 -14.52 23.11 13.22
C PHE A 133 -15.88 23.03 13.95
N PRO A 134 -16.48 21.84 14.08
CA PRO A 134 -17.77 21.70 14.73
C PRO A 134 -17.67 21.85 16.25
N GLU A 135 -18.71 22.40 16.87
CA GLU A 135 -18.82 22.39 18.33
C GLU A 135 -19.14 20.98 18.84
N ILE A 136 -18.21 20.38 19.58
CA ILE A 136 -18.26 18.97 20.01
C ILE A 136 -18.23 18.86 21.54
N SER A 137 -18.82 17.78 22.08
CA SER A 137 -18.77 17.40 23.50
C SER A 137 -17.35 17.24 24.02
N TYR A 138 -17.09 17.75 25.23
CA TYR A 138 -15.83 17.59 25.95
C TYR A 138 -15.53 16.13 26.36
N ASN A 139 -16.53 15.25 26.34
CA ASN A 139 -16.36 13.82 26.61
C ASN A 139 -15.93 13.01 25.37
N THR A 140 -15.82 13.65 24.20
CA THR A 140 -15.43 12.98 22.95
C THR A 140 -14.02 12.42 23.08
N ARG A 141 -13.87 11.13 22.79
CA ARG A 141 -12.61 10.40 22.83
C ARG A 141 -11.99 10.25 21.44
N ARG A 142 -12.81 10.17 20.38
CA ARG A 142 -12.35 9.96 19.00
C ARG A 142 -13.06 10.91 18.05
N LEU A 143 -12.27 11.70 17.35
CA LEU A 143 -12.76 12.68 16.39
C LEU A 143 -12.07 12.49 15.04
N PHE A 144 -12.85 12.18 14.01
CA PHE A 144 -12.37 12.01 12.63
C PHE A 144 -12.93 13.10 11.74
N LEU A 145 -12.04 13.95 11.23
CA LEU A 145 -12.33 15.13 10.41
C LEU A 145 -11.51 15.13 9.11
N SER A 146 -10.99 13.96 8.72
CA SER A 146 -10.13 13.86 7.54
C SER A 146 -10.83 14.31 6.26
N SER A 147 -10.07 14.84 5.30
CA SER A 147 -10.57 15.33 4.01
C SER A 147 -11.70 16.38 4.13
N THR A 148 -11.71 17.20 5.20
CA THR A 148 -12.61 18.35 5.35
C THR A 148 -11.96 19.65 4.84
N LYS A 149 -12.74 20.74 4.76
CA LYS A 149 -12.22 22.08 4.39
C LYS A 149 -11.97 22.96 5.61
N ILE A 150 -11.78 22.38 6.79
CA ILE A 150 -11.48 23.12 8.01
C ILE A 150 -10.19 23.92 7.82
N GLU A 151 -10.27 25.23 8.06
CA GLU A 151 -9.15 26.16 7.86
C GLU A 151 -8.34 26.38 9.15
N GLU A 152 -9.01 26.32 10.30
CA GLU A 152 -8.42 26.54 11.63
C GLU A 152 -9.17 25.75 12.71
N LEU A 153 -8.46 25.49 13.82
CA LEU A 153 -9.04 24.95 15.04
C LEU A 153 -9.43 26.09 15.99
N PRO A 154 -10.58 26.04 16.68
CA PRO A 154 -11.03 27.07 17.60
C PRO A 154 -10.48 26.87 19.02
N SER A 155 -10.46 27.93 19.83
CA SER A 155 -9.99 27.89 21.24
C SER A 155 -10.73 26.87 22.11
N SER A 156 -11.97 26.55 21.76
CA SER A 156 -12.79 25.54 22.41
C SER A 156 -12.22 24.12 22.32
N ILE A 157 -11.30 23.82 21.40
CA ILE A 157 -10.65 22.50 21.30
C ILE A 157 -9.93 22.13 22.60
N SER A 158 -9.39 23.12 23.33
CA SER A 158 -8.74 22.91 24.63
C SER A 158 -9.65 22.27 25.70
N ARG A 159 -10.97 22.31 25.50
CA ARG A 159 -11.97 21.69 26.39
C ARG A 159 -12.14 20.19 26.14
N LEU A 160 -11.62 19.65 25.04
CA LEU A 160 -11.72 18.23 24.70
C LEU A 160 -10.69 17.40 25.48
N SER A 161 -10.66 17.54 26.80
CA SER A 161 -9.63 16.93 27.68
C SER A 161 -9.64 15.40 27.68
N CYS A 162 -10.76 14.77 27.28
CA CYS A 162 -10.90 13.33 27.13
C CYS A 162 -10.51 12.80 25.74
N LEU A 163 -10.12 13.68 24.80
CA LEU A 163 -9.81 13.29 23.43
C LEU A 163 -8.55 12.43 23.40
N VAL A 164 -8.68 11.23 22.84
CA VAL A 164 -7.62 10.22 22.71
C VAL A 164 -7.09 10.17 21.28
N LYS A 165 -7.97 10.34 20.28
CA LYS A 165 -7.60 10.34 18.87
C LYS A 165 -8.22 11.51 18.12
N LEU A 166 -7.37 12.26 17.42
CA LEU A 166 -7.76 13.31 16.48
C LEU A 166 -7.16 13.01 15.11
N ASP A 167 -8.04 12.79 14.13
CA ASP A 167 -7.65 12.60 12.73
C ASP A 167 -8.15 13.79 11.90
N MET A 168 -7.21 14.55 11.35
CA MET A 168 -7.42 15.66 10.44
C MET A 168 -6.60 15.48 9.16
N SER A 169 -6.29 14.23 8.79
CA SER A 169 -5.59 13.93 7.53
C SER A 169 -6.31 14.55 6.32
N ASP A 170 -5.58 14.93 5.28
CA ASP A 170 -6.08 15.56 4.05
C ASP A 170 -6.93 16.82 4.27
N CYS A 171 -6.81 17.51 5.40
CA CYS A 171 -7.38 18.84 5.60
C CYS A 171 -6.54 19.89 4.86
N GLN A 172 -6.65 19.91 3.52
CA GLN A 172 -5.80 20.71 2.63
C GLN A 172 -5.90 22.23 2.81
N ARG A 173 -6.85 22.71 3.62
CA ARG A 173 -7.03 24.14 3.93
C ARG A 173 -6.50 24.55 5.30
N LEU A 174 -6.19 23.59 6.18
CA LEU A 174 -5.64 23.84 7.50
C LEU A 174 -4.25 24.48 7.35
N ARG A 175 -4.04 25.64 7.99
CA ARG A 175 -2.77 26.38 7.90
C ARG A 175 -1.91 26.27 9.13
N THR A 176 -2.50 26.34 10.32
CA THR A 176 -1.75 26.32 11.58
C THR A 176 -2.50 25.49 12.62
N LEU A 177 -1.76 24.96 13.59
CA LEU A 177 -2.34 24.46 14.81
C LEU A 177 -2.17 25.50 15.92
N PRO A 178 -3.21 25.76 16.72
CA PRO A 178 -3.14 26.74 17.79
C PRO A 178 -2.40 26.21 19.02
N SER A 179 -1.83 27.13 19.81
CA SER A 179 -1.07 26.81 21.04
C SER A 179 -1.90 26.09 22.12
N TYR A 180 -3.21 26.36 22.18
CA TYR A 180 -4.13 25.71 23.12
C TYR A 180 -4.41 24.24 22.81
N LEU A 181 -3.91 23.70 21.67
CA LEU A 181 -3.89 22.26 21.40
C LEU A 181 -3.08 21.50 22.47
N GLY A 182 -2.06 22.13 23.06
CA GLY A 182 -1.23 21.54 24.12
C GLY A 182 -1.97 21.21 25.42
N HIS A 183 -3.26 21.56 25.55
CA HIS A 183 -4.11 21.19 26.69
C HIS A 183 -4.77 19.81 26.55
N LEU A 184 -4.64 19.16 25.39
CA LEU A 184 -5.21 17.83 25.11
C LEU A 184 -4.39 16.70 25.74
N VAL A 185 -4.22 16.72 27.07
CA VAL A 185 -3.30 15.83 27.79
C VAL A 185 -3.61 14.33 27.67
N SER A 186 -4.82 13.94 27.26
CA SER A 186 -5.22 12.55 27.01
C SER A 186 -4.97 12.07 25.57
N LEU A 187 -4.53 12.97 24.67
CA LEU A 187 -4.38 12.68 23.25
C LEU A 187 -3.23 11.70 23.04
N LYS A 188 -3.54 10.54 22.48
CA LYS A 188 -2.57 9.48 22.14
C LYS A 188 -2.17 9.49 20.68
N SER A 189 -3.09 9.88 19.79
CA SER A 189 -2.88 9.86 18.34
C SER A 189 -3.37 11.16 17.70
N LEU A 190 -2.47 11.82 16.99
CA LEU A 190 -2.74 12.99 16.15
C LEU A 190 -2.29 12.71 14.72
N ASN A 191 -3.24 12.68 13.79
CA ASN A 191 -2.96 12.53 12.36
C ASN A 191 -3.33 13.81 11.60
N LEU A 192 -2.35 14.34 10.87
CA LEU A 192 -2.40 15.53 10.02
C LEU A 192 -1.81 15.25 8.64
N ASP A 193 -1.62 13.99 8.26
CA ASP A 193 -1.06 13.58 6.97
C ASP A 193 -1.79 14.30 5.82
N GLY A 194 -1.10 14.72 4.78
CA GLY A 194 -1.71 15.34 3.59
C GLY A 194 -2.26 16.76 3.82
N CYS A 195 -2.02 17.39 4.97
CA CYS A 195 -2.36 18.81 5.20
C CYS A 195 -1.37 19.73 4.47
N ARG A 196 -1.49 19.82 3.14
CA ARG A 196 -0.51 20.48 2.25
C ARG A 196 -0.22 21.97 2.53
N ARG A 197 -1.11 22.67 3.24
CA ARG A 197 -0.95 24.09 3.60
C ARG A 197 -0.49 24.30 5.04
N LEU A 198 -0.38 23.23 5.83
CA LEU A 198 0.01 23.28 7.22
C LEU A 198 1.45 23.78 7.33
N GLU A 199 1.61 24.92 7.97
CA GLU A 199 2.89 25.50 8.38
C GLU A 199 3.46 24.71 9.58
N ASN A 200 4.52 25.21 10.20
CA ASN A 200 5.18 24.51 11.31
C ASN A 200 4.23 24.25 12.49
N LEU A 201 4.45 23.11 13.14
CA LEU A 201 3.71 22.69 14.32
C LEU A 201 4.10 23.54 15.54
N PRO A 202 3.16 23.90 16.43
CA PRO A 202 3.44 24.72 17.61
C PRO A 202 4.24 23.94 18.66
N ASP A 203 5.17 24.64 19.33
CA ASP A 203 6.02 24.08 20.39
C ASP A 203 5.23 23.43 21.54
N THR A 204 4.00 23.89 21.77
CA THR A 204 3.07 23.35 22.76
C THR A 204 2.70 21.88 22.56
N LEU A 205 3.00 21.27 21.41
CA LEU A 205 2.83 19.82 21.21
C LEU A 205 3.67 18.99 22.21
N GLN A 206 4.77 19.54 22.73
CA GLN A 206 5.56 18.90 23.78
C GLN A 206 4.77 18.69 25.09
N ASN A 207 3.68 19.43 25.30
CA ASN A 207 2.83 19.32 26.49
C ASN A 207 1.84 18.14 26.40
N LEU A 208 1.71 17.50 25.23
CA LEU A 208 0.86 16.33 25.03
C LEU A 208 1.55 15.09 25.59
N THR A 209 1.52 14.95 26.92
CA THR A 209 2.25 13.91 27.65
C THR A 209 1.74 12.49 27.36
N SER A 210 0.52 12.31 26.86
CA SER A 210 0.01 10.99 26.45
C SER A 210 0.24 10.66 24.97
N LEU A 211 0.86 11.56 24.19
CA LEU A 211 0.96 11.39 22.74
C LEU A 211 1.95 10.28 22.38
N GLU A 212 1.41 9.19 21.83
CA GLU A 212 2.15 8.00 21.40
C GLU A 212 2.42 8.02 19.88
N THR A 213 1.57 8.70 19.09
CA THR A 213 1.66 8.71 17.62
C THR A 213 1.38 10.10 17.05
N LEU A 214 2.33 10.62 16.25
CA LEU A 214 2.17 11.83 15.45
C LEU A 214 2.44 11.53 13.98
N GLU A 215 1.49 11.90 13.13
CA GLU A 215 1.56 11.71 11.67
C GLU A 215 1.33 13.06 10.99
N VAL A 216 2.33 13.54 10.24
CA VAL A 216 2.32 14.82 9.51
C VAL A 216 2.93 14.67 8.11
N SER A 217 2.86 13.47 7.54
CA SER A 217 3.44 13.15 6.25
C SER A 217 2.72 13.88 5.12
N GLY A 218 3.42 14.35 4.08
CA GLY A 218 2.81 15.11 2.98
C GLY A 218 2.41 16.55 3.34
N CYS A 219 2.81 17.05 4.53
CA CYS A 219 2.68 18.45 4.93
C CYS A 219 3.83 19.28 4.33
N LEU A 220 3.68 19.64 3.06
CA LEU A 220 4.75 20.23 2.24
C LEU A 220 5.34 21.56 2.78
N ASN A 221 4.59 22.32 3.59
CA ASN A 221 5.02 23.59 4.17
C ASN A 221 5.70 23.44 5.55
N VAL A 222 5.69 22.26 6.16
CA VAL A 222 6.41 21.99 7.40
C VAL A 222 7.90 21.86 7.06
N ASN A 223 8.71 22.77 7.61
CA ASN A 223 10.16 22.82 7.36
C ASN A 223 11.00 22.65 8.64
N GLU A 224 10.37 22.69 9.82
CA GLU A 224 11.02 22.42 11.10
C GLU A 224 10.63 21.05 11.65
N PHE A 225 11.61 20.38 12.28
CA PHE A 225 11.34 19.14 12.99
C PHE A 225 10.49 19.40 14.25
N PRO A 226 9.37 18.67 14.45
CA PRO A 226 8.38 19.00 15.47
C PRO A 226 8.89 18.85 16.91
N ARG A 227 8.45 19.75 17.80
CA ARG A 227 8.70 19.65 19.25
C ARG A 227 7.60 18.81 19.90
N VAL A 228 7.93 17.56 20.22
CA VAL A 228 6.99 16.58 20.77
C VAL A 228 7.43 16.08 22.14
N SER A 229 6.50 15.45 22.87
CA SER A 229 6.77 14.86 24.17
C SER A 229 7.63 13.59 24.05
N THR A 230 8.27 13.20 25.13
CA THR A 230 9.21 12.04 25.17
C THR A 230 8.52 10.68 25.07
N ASN A 231 7.19 10.64 25.21
CA ASN A 231 6.40 9.40 25.21
C ASN A 231 6.01 8.95 23.80
N ILE A 232 6.42 9.69 22.77
CA ILE A 232 6.10 9.35 21.38
C ILE A 232 6.79 8.04 20.97
N GLU A 233 6.01 7.12 20.41
CA GLU A 233 6.47 5.82 19.93
C GLU A 233 6.57 5.78 18.40
N VAL A 234 5.69 6.51 17.72
CA VAL A 234 5.62 6.57 16.25
C VAL A 234 5.60 8.03 15.80
N LEU A 235 6.60 8.39 15.00
CA LEU A 235 6.70 9.70 14.35
C LEU A 235 6.81 9.53 12.85
N ARG A 236 5.79 9.97 12.11
CA ARG A 236 5.77 9.98 10.64
C ARG A 236 5.75 11.42 10.14
N ILE A 237 6.86 11.85 9.55
CA ILE A 237 7.09 13.20 9.02
C ILE A 237 7.61 13.10 7.57
N SER A 238 7.08 12.14 6.81
CA SER A 238 7.54 11.87 5.44
C SER A 238 7.05 12.95 4.45
N GLU A 239 7.75 13.18 3.34
CA GLU A 239 7.32 14.13 2.30
C GLU A 239 7.01 15.53 2.88
N THR A 240 7.95 16.08 3.67
CA THR A 240 7.90 17.47 4.17
C THR A 240 9.09 18.28 3.61
N SER A 241 9.22 19.54 4.04
CA SER A 241 10.33 20.43 3.65
C SER A 241 11.45 20.50 4.70
N ILE A 242 11.55 19.52 5.61
CA ILE A 242 12.58 19.49 6.66
C ILE A 242 13.98 19.35 6.07
N GLU A 243 14.89 20.23 6.49
CA GLU A 243 16.29 20.27 6.02
C GLU A 243 17.27 19.59 6.99
N ALA A 244 16.93 19.57 8.29
CA ALA A 244 17.76 18.99 9.35
C ALA A 244 16.93 18.43 10.51
N ILE A 245 17.43 17.37 11.13
CA ILE A 245 16.91 16.84 12.40
C ILE A 245 17.74 17.42 13.55
N PRO A 246 17.11 17.99 14.59
CA PRO A 246 17.82 18.62 15.70
C PRO A 246 18.41 17.58 16.66
N ALA A 247 19.48 17.94 17.36
CA ALA A 247 20.17 17.04 18.30
C ALA A 247 19.26 16.49 19.42
N ARG A 248 18.24 17.24 19.83
CA ARG A 248 17.23 16.84 20.83
C ARG A 248 16.41 15.60 20.47
N ILE A 249 16.52 15.07 19.24
CA ILE A 249 15.89 13.80 18.84
C ILE A 249 16.21 12.69 19.85
N CYS A 250 17.38 12.70 20.47
CA CYS A 250 17.78 11.73 21.48
C CYS A 250 16.86 11.65 22.70
N ASN A 251 16.10 12.71 23.00
CA ASN A 251 15.15 12.71 24.11
C ASN A 251 13.94 11.79 23.87
N LEU A 252 13.68 11.39 22.61
CA LEU A 252 12.56 10.54 22.23
C LEU A 252 12.87 9.05 22.50
N SER A 253 13.24 8.72 23.74
CA SER A 253 13.72 7.39 24.15
C SER A 253 12.70 6.24 23.97
N GLN A 254 11.40 6.55 23.85
CA GLN A 254 10.34 5.58 23.58
C GLN A 254 10.06 5.37 22.08
N LEU A 255 10.72 6.13 21.19
CA LEU A 255 10.46 6.08 19.76
C LEU A 255 10.85 4.71 19.20
N ARG A 256 9.86 3.99 18.65
CA ARG A 256 10.00 2.69 17.98
C ARG A 256 10.03 2.81 16.47
N SER A 257 9.35 3.81 15.91
CA SER A 257 9.27 4.02 14.46
C SER A 257 9.45 5.48 14.10
N LEU A 258 10.48 5.76 13.31
CA LEU A 258 10.75 7.06 12.72
C LEU A 258 10.68 6.96 11.19
N ASP A 259 9.68 7.61 10.60
CA ASP A 259 9.49 7.68 9.15
C ASP A 259 9.71 9.10 8.65
N ILE A 260 10.89 9.34 8.06
CA ILE A 260 11.28 10.63 7.48
C ILE A 260 11.52 10.51 5.98
N SER A 261 10.91 9.51 5.35
CA SER A 261 11.02 9.24 3.92
C SER A 261 10.59 10.45 3.07
N GLU A 262 11.09 10.56 1.84
CA GLU A 262 10.74 11.59 0.85
C GLU A 262 11.01 13.04 1.31
N ASN A 263 11.78 13.24 2.39
CA ASN A 263 12.31 14.55 2.77
C ASN A 263 13.53 14.89 1.90
N LYS A 264 13.24 15.43 0.71
CA LYS A 264 14.23 15.68 -0.36
C LYS A 264 15.29 16.74 -0.02
N ARG A 265 15.07 17.55 1.03
CA ARG A 265 16.00 18.58 1.50
C ARG A 265 16.85 18.14 2.70
N LEU A 266 16.59 16.96 3.26
CA LEU A 266 17.30 16.48 4.44
C LEU A 266 18.75 16.13 4.08
N ALA A 267 19.68 17.01 4.47
CA ALA A 267 21.09 16.89 4.09
C ALA A 267 21.92 16.00 5.03
N SER A 268 21.54 15.91 6.31
CA SER A 268 22.27 15.14 7.31
C SER A 268 21.39 14.67 8.46
N LEU A 269 21.87 13.64 9.17
CA LEU A 269 21.32 13.19 10.45
C LEU A 269 22.28 13.57 11.58
N PRO A 270 21.78 14.07 12.73
CA PRO A 270 22.63 14.37 13.88
C PRO A 270 23.16 13.08 14.50
N VAL A 271 24.38 13.09 15.03
CA VAL A 271 24.98 11.91 15.71
C VAL A 271 24.09 11.39 16.85
N SER A 272 23.39 12.29 17.54
CA SER A 272 22.48 11.96 18.65
C SER A 272 21.26 11.13 18.23
N ILE A 273 20.96 10.98 16.92
CA ILE A 273 19.94 10.03 16.46
C ILE A 273 20.28 8.60 16.93
N SER A 274 21.57 8.27 17.03
CA SER A 274 22.06 6.97 17.53
C SER A 274 21.65 6.69 18.97
N GLU A 275 21.24 7.68 19.76
CA GLU A 275 20.80 7.48 21.14
C GLU A 275 19.37 6.89 21.26
N LEU A 276 18.65 6.77 20.14
CA LEU A 276 17.32 6.13 20.07
C LEU A 276 17.43 4.60 20.16
N ARG A 277 17.81 4.08 21.34
CA ARG A 277 18.07 2.65 21.57
C ARG A 277 16.84 1.74 21.43
N SER A 278 15.64 2.30 21.54
CA SER A 278 14.36 1.60 21.39
C SER A 278 13.87 1.54 19.93
N LEU A 279 14.57 2.20 19.00
CA LEU A 279 14.12 2.34 17.63
C LEU A 279 14.17 0.98 16.91
N GLU A 280 13.02 0.57 16.38
CA GLU A 280 12.84 -0.67 15.63
C GLU A 280 12.78 -0.41 14.12
N LYS A 281 12.32 0.78 13.71
CA LYS A 281 12.16 1.16 12.30
C LYS A 281 12.71 2.55 12.05
N LEU A 282 13.69 2.64 11.16
CA LEU A 282 14.25 3.89 10.65
C LEU A 282 14.08 3.91 9.13
N LYS A 283 13.25 4.82 8.63
CA LYS A 283 12.99 4.97 7.20
C LYS A 283 13.43 6.34 6.70
N LEU A 284 14.36 6.30 5.76
CA LEU A 284 15.02 7.42 5.10
C LEU A 284 14.79 7.40 3.59
N SER A 285 13.93 6.51 3.08
CA SER A 285 13.76 6.31 1.64
C SER A 285 13.41 7.61 0.94
N GLY A 286 14.07 7.96 -0.16
CA GLY A 286 13.77 9.17 -0.94
C GLY A 286 14.35 10.47 -0.36
N CYS A 287 15.17 10.41 0.70
CA CYS A 287 16.02 11.53 1.12
C CYS A 287 17.18 11.73 0.13
N SER A 288 16.85 12.31 -1.02
CA SER A 288 17.70 12.32 -2.23
C SER A 288 19.00 13.13 -2.14
N VAL A 289 19.22 13.90 -1.07
CA VAL A 289 20.46 14.67 -0.84
C VAL A 289 21.26 14.15 0.36
N LEU A 290 20.78 13.09 1.03
CA LEU A 290 21.43 12.50 2.19
C LEU A 290 22.63 11.64 1.75
N GLU A 291 23.84 12.18 1.92
CA GLU A 291 25.07 11.51 1.47
C GLU A 291 25.65 10.49 2.47
N SER A 292 25.28 10.58 3.75
CA SER A 292 25.80 9.73 4.82
C SER A 292 24.86 9.68 6.02
N PHE A 293 25.09 8.74 6.93
CA PHE A 293 24.45 8.67 8.23
C PHE A 293 25.49 8.35 9.32
N PRO A 294 25.25 8.74 10.59
CA PRO A 294 26.17 8.48 11.70
C PRO A 294 26.47 6.98 11.87
N PRO A 295 27.75 6.54 11.82
CA PRO A 295 28.11 5.13 12.02
C PRO A 295 27.80 4.62 13.43
N GLU A 296 27.60 5.53 14.40
CA GLU A 296 27.15 5.24 15.76
C GLU A 296 25.77 4.55 15.78
N ILE A 297 24.92 4.77 14.76
CA ILE A 297 23.66 4.02 14.59
C ILE A 297 23.92 2.52 14.68
N CYS A 298 24.97 2.05 14.01
CA CYS A 298 25.35 0.64 13.99
C CYS A 298 25.92 0.16 15.34
N GLN A 299 26.31 1.06 16.25
CA GLN A 299 26.87 0.69 17.55
C GLN A 299 25.81 0.58 18.64
N THR A 300 24.77 1.42 18.58
CA THR A 300 23.83 1.62 19.69
C THR A 300 22.43 1.07 19.43
N MET A 301 21.96 1.07 18.17
CA MET A 301 20.58 0.70 17.81
C MET A 301 20.39 -0.81 17.65
N SER A 302 20.71 -1.59 18.68
CA SER A 302 20.62 -3.06 18.65
C SER A 302 19.20 -3.60 18.42
N CYS A 303 18.15 -2.79 18.63
CA CYS A 303 16.75 -3.13 18.40
C CYS A 303 16.26 -2.87 16.97
N LEU A 304 17.09 -2.26 16.10
CA LEU A 304 16.67 -1.88 14.75
C LEU A 304 16.38 -3.11 13.90
N ARG A 305 15.14 -3.23 13.43
CA ARG A 305 14.64 -4.33 12.60
C ARG A 305 14.46 -3.93 11.14
N TRP A 306 14.09 -2.68 10.89
CA TRP A 306 13.85 -2.14 9.57
C TRP A 306 14.71 -0.91 9.34
N PHE A 307 15.61 -0.99 8.37
CA PHE A 307 16.44 0.14 7.95
C PHE A 307 16.27 0.36 6.44
N ASP A 308 15.62 1.46 6.09
CA ASP A 308 15.29 1.80 4.71
C ASP A 308 16.03 3.05 4.26
N LEU A 309 16.92 2.86 3.29
CA LEU A 309 17.82 3.83 2.68
C LEU A 309 17.55 3.99 1.18
N ASP A 310 16.45 3.40 0.67
CA ASP A 310 16.18 3.41 -0.77
C ASP A 310 16.17 4.85 -1.33
N ARG A 311 16.65 5.06 -2.56
CA ARG A 311 16.57 6.38 -3.24
C ARG A 311 17.27 7.52 -2.47
N THR A 312 18.31 7.22 -1.70
CA THR A 312 19.21 8.21 -1.07
C THR A 312 20.51 8.35 -1.86
N THR A 313 21.39 9.31 -1.51
CA THR A 313 22.73 9.46 -2.13
C THR A 313 23.85 8.89 -1.26
N ILE A 314 23.49 8.00 -0.31
CA ILE A 314 24.45 7.36 0.59
C ILE A 314 25.50 6.61 -0.23
N LYS A 315 26.78 6.89 0.07
CA LYS A 315 27.94 6.38 -0.69
C LYS A 315 28.43 5.02 -0.19
N GLU A 316 28.27 4.73 1.10
CA GLU A 316 28.76 3.51 1.72
C GLU A 316 27.94 3.13 2.96
N LEU A 317 27.96 1.84 3.29
CA LEU A 317 27.46 1.33 4.57
C LEU A 317 28.64 1.26 5.56
N PRO A 318 28.45 1.64 6.84
CA PRO A 318 29.50 1.55 7.86
C PRO A 318 30.01 0.12 8.05
N GLU A 319 31.33 -0.03 8.25
CA GLU A 319 31.99 -1.34 8.46
C GLU A 319 31.44 -2.15 9.63
N ASN A 320 30.73 -1.51 10.56
CA ASN A 320 30.11 -2.12 11.72
C ASN A 320 28.59 -2.39 11.55
N ILE A 321 28.01 -2.29 10.34
CA ILE A 321 26.57 -2.57 10.09
C ILE A 321 26.11 -3.92 10.67
N GLY A 322 26.99 -4.93 10.69
CA GLY A 322 26.76 -6.25 11.28
C GLY A 322 26.47 -6.28 12.78
N ASN A 323 26.62 -5.16 13.49
CA ASN A 323 26.24 -5.02 14.89
C ASN A 323 24.73 -4.83 15.09
N LEU A 324 23.97 -4.52 14.03
CA LEU A 324 22.51 -4.43 14.05
C LEU A 324 21.89 -5.84 14.07
N VAL A 325 22.15 -6.61 15.11
CA VAL A 325 21.83 -8.05 15.20
C VAL A 325 20.33 -8.38 15.12
N ALA A 326 19.46 -7.40 15.36
CA ALA A 326 18.01 -7.53 15.20
C ALA A 326 17.51 -7.20 13.78
N LEU A 327 18.38 -6.78 12.86
CA LEU A 327 17.96 -6.28 11.54
C LEU A 327 17.34 -7.41 10.70
N GLU A 328 16.11 -7.20 10.29
CA GLU A 328 15.31 -8.11 9.46
C GLU A 328 15.20 -7.60 8.03
N VAL A 329 15.20 -6.28 7.84
CA VAL A 329 15.06 -5.63 6.53
C VAL A 329 16.10 -4.54 6.37
N LEU A 330 16.93 -4.67 5.33
CA LEU A 330 17.85 -3.64 4.86
C LEU A 330 17.55 -3.33 3.39
N GLN A 331 17.03 -2.13 3.15
CA GLN A 331 16.76 -1.61 1.82
C GLN A 331 17.70 -0.45 1.53
N ALA A 332 18.44 -0.52 0.44
CA ALA A 332 19.43 0.45 0.00
C ALA A 332 19.55 0.47 -1.54
N SER A 333 18.43 0.24 -2.22
CA SER A 333 18.28 0.32 -3.66
C SER A 333 18.27 1.79 -4.11
N ARG A 334 18.76 2.08 -5.32
CA ARG A 334 18.88 3.43 -5.87
C ARG A 334 19.73 4.34 -4.98
N THR A 335 20.79 3.79 -4.41
CA THR A 335 21.80 4.52 -3.63
C THR A 335 23.14 4.60 -4.38
N ALA A 336 24.10 5.35 -3.85
CA ALA A 336 25.47 5.37 -4.34
C ALA A 336 26.35 4.28 -3.69
N ILE A 337 25.76 3.35 -2.92
CA ILE A 337 26.48 2.27 -2.25
C ILE A 337 27.07 1.34 -3.29
N ARG A 338 28.41 1.32 -3.34
CA ARG A 338 29.18 0.47 -4.27
C ARG A 338 29.46 -0.91 -3.70
N ARG A 339 29.55 -1.01 -2.37
CA ARG A 339 29.89 -2.25 -1.69
C ARG A 339 29.23 -2.42 -0.34
N ALA A 340 28.96 -3.67 0.00
CA ALA A 340 28.58 -4.05 1.34
C ALA A 340 29.83 -4.43 2.16
N PRO A 341 29.96 -3.96 3.41
CA PRO A 341 31.08 -4.29 4.30
C PRO A 341 31.02 -5.75 4.76
N TRP A 342 32.14 -6.34 5.15
CA TRP A 342 32.23 -7.76 5.56
C TRP A 342 31.33 -8.09 6.75
N SER A 343 31.10 -7.13 7.64
CA SER A 343 30.26 -7.33 8.82
C SER A 343 28.80 -7.59 8.49
N ILE A 344 28.30 -7.26 7.29
CA ILE A 344 26.90 -7.52 6.89
C ILE A 344 26.53 -9.00 7.03
N ALA A 345 27.49 -9.93 6.90
CA ALA A 345 27.27 -11.36 7.12
C ALA A 345 27.02 -11.76 8.59
N ARG A 346 27.12 -10.82 9.55
CA ARG A 346 26.72 -11.03 10.95
C ARG A 346 25.22 -10.80 11.18
N LEU A 347 24.50 -10.28 10.18
CA LEU A 347 23.05 -10.04 10.24
C LEU A 347 22.29 -11.35 10.02
N THR A 348 22.33 -12.26 11.00
CA THR A 348 21.78 -13.61 10.86
C THR A 348 20.24 -13.65 10.79
N ARG A 349 19.55 -12.59 11.22
CA ARG A 349 18.09 -12.44 11.17
C ARG A 349 17.58 -11.76 9.90
N LEU A 350 18.48 -11.39 8.99
CA LEU A 350 18.12 -10.61 7.81
C LEU A 350 17.25 -11.45 6.87
N GLN A 351 16.04 -10.97 6.61
CA GLN A 351 15.06 -11.61 5.73
C GLN A 351 15.01 -10.93 4.36
N VAL A 352 15.25 -9.62 4.31
CA VAL A 352 15.26 -8.84 3.06
C VAL A 352 16.55 -8.04 2.98
N LEU A 353 17.28 -8.25 1.89
CA LEU A 353 18.45 -7.46 1.52
C LEU A 353 18.28 -6.93 0.10
N ALA A 354 18.16 -5.61 -0.03
CA ALA A 354 18.08 -4.95 -1.33
C ALA A 354 19.19 -3.91 -1.44
N ILE A 355 20.21 -4.18 -2.25
CA ILE A 355 21.31 -3.26 -2.57
C ILE A 355 21.41 -3.23 -4.10
N GLY A 356 21.21 -2.09 -4.75
CA GLY A 356 21.14 -2.06 -6.22
C GLY A 356 20.90 -0.67 -6.80
N ASN A 357 20.98 -0.49 -8.12
CA ASN A 357 20.71 0.76 -8.86
C ASN A 357 21.65 1.95 -8.54
N SER A 358 22.97 1.76 -8.59
CA SER A 358 23.88 2.91 -8.63
C SER A 358 24.00 3.42 -10.07
N PHE A 359 23.36 4.54 -10.41
CA PHE A 359 23.40 5.18 -11.75
C PHE A 359 24.81 5.65 -12.19
N TYR A 360 25.84 5.42 -11.38
CA TYR A 360 27.18 5.97 -11.54
C TYR A 360 28.26 4.89 -11.35
N THR A 361 28.50 4.01 -12.33
CA THR A 361 29.87 3.52 -12.63
C THR A 361 29.97 2.71 -13.92
N SER A 362 31.02 3.00 -14.67
CA SER A 362 31.50 2.35 -15.90
C SER A 362 32.60 1.31 -15.69
N GLU A 363 32.99 1.01 -14.44
CA GLU A 363 34.06 0.04 -14.14
C GLU A 363 33.52 -1.14 -13.33
N GLY A 364 33.59 -2.32 -13.94
CA GLY A 364 33.26 -3.60 -13.30
C GLY A 364 34.34 -3.95 -12.27
N LEU A 365 33.99 -3.97 -11.00
CA LEU A 365 34.92 -4.20 -9.89
C LEU A 365 34.39 -5.26 -8.92
N LEU A 366 34.14 -6.47 -9.41
CA LEU A 366 33.54 -7.55 -8.61
C LEU A 366 34.49 -8.66 -8.20
N HIS A 367 35.79 -8.40 -8.10
CA HIS A 367 36.70 -9.42 -7.55
C HIS A 367 36.66 -9.57 -6.02
N SER A 368 35.83 -8.83 -5.26
CA SER A 368 35.88 -8.88 -3.78
C SER A 368 34.57 -8.63 -3.00
N LEU A 369 33.41 -8.69 -3.67
CA LEU A 369 32.22 -7.97 -3.20
C LEU A 369 31.18 -8.78 -2.40
N CYS A 370 31.51 -9.97 -1.91
CA CYS A 370 30.60 -10.70 -1.03
C CYS A 370 31.34 -11.28 0.18
N PRO A 371 30.95 -10.91 1.41
CA PRO A 371 31.16 -11.83 2.53
C PRO A 371 30.44 -13.14 2.24
N PRO A 372 30.83 -14.27 2.88
CA PRO A 372 30.28 -15.57 2.56
C PRO A 372 28.75 -15.55 2.69
N LEU A 373 28.04 -15.60 1.56
CA LEU A 373 26.57 -15.60 1.52
C LEU A 373 25.96 -16.78 2.31
N SER A 374 26.78 -17.77 2.66
CA SER A 374 26.46 -18.90 3.54
C SER A 374 26.09 -18.53 4.99
N ARG A 375 26.03 -17.25 5.35
CA ARG A 375 25.68 -16.79 6.71
C ARG A 375 24.25 -16.26 6.83
N PHE A 376 23.56 -16.10 5.71
CA PHE A 376 22.22 -15.53 5.64
C PHE A 376 21.15 -16.63 5.63
N ASP A 377 21.04 -17.36 6.74
CA ASP A 377 20.15 -18.52 6.83
C ASP A 377 18.66 -18.13 6.72
N ASP A 378 18.27 -16.96 7.24
CA ASP A 378 16.87 -16.49 7.26
C ASP A 378 16.47 -15.68 6.02
N LEU A 379 17.39 -15.45 5.06
CA LEU A 379 17.16 -14.55 3.93
C LEU A 379 16.13 -15.11 2.96
N ARG A 380 15.09 -14.31 2.71
CA ARG A 380 13.94 -14.66 1.85
C ARG A 380 13.92 -13.88 0.56
N ALA A 381 14.41 -12.65 0.56
CA ALA A 381 14.48 -11.82 -0.63
C ALA A 381 15.85 -11.15 -0.75
N LEU A 382 16.47 -11.31 -1.92
CA LEU A 382 17.75 -10.70 -2.27
C LEU A 382 17.59 -9.94 -3.58
N SER A 383 17.85 -8.63 -3.55
CA SER A 383 17.94 -7.80 -4.75
C SER A 383 19.34 -7.22 -4.86
N LEU A 384 20.02 -7.56 -5.96
CA LEU A 384 21.33 -7.06 -6.40
C LEU A 384 21.23 -6.45 -7.81
N SER A 385 20.11 -5.80 -8.11
CA SER A 385 19.82 -5.27 -9.45
C SER A 385 20.71 -4.06 -9.80
N ASN A 386 21.10 -3.94 -11.07
CA ASN A 386 21.89 -2.81 -11.60
C ASN A 386 23.16 -2.53 -10.79
N MET A 387 23.91 -3.58 -10.47
CA MET A 387 25.17 -3.53 -9.72
C MET A 387 26.40 -3.66 -10.62
N ASN A 388 26.20 -3.62 -11.95
CA ASN A 388 27.25 -3.84 -12.95
C ASN A 388 28.00 -5.19 -12.76
N MET A 389 27.29 -6.23 -12.30
CA MET A 389 27.92 -7.52 -12.00
C MET A 389 28.35 -8.25 -13.27
N THR A 390 29.62 -8.66 -13.34
CA THR A 390 30.17 -9.47 -14.44
C THR A 390 30.18 -10.97 -14.14
N GLU A 391 30.10 -11.34 -12.86
CA GLU A 391 30.00 -12.72 -12.40
C GLU A 391 29.10 -12.80 -11.16
N ILE A 392 28.50 -13.97 -10.94
CA ILE A 392 27.73 -14.28 -9.74
C ILE A 392 28.50 -15.35 -8.96
N PRO A 393 28.80 -15.13 -7.67
CA PRO A 393 29.59 -16.08 -6.90
C PRO A 393 28.82 -17.40 -6.65
N ASN A 394 29.53 -18.54 -6.71
CA ASN A 394 28.97 -19.87 -6.42
C ASN A 394 28.33 -19.97 -5.03
N SER A 395 28.72 -19.10 -4.08
CA SER A 395 28.12 -19.04 -2.75
C SER A 395 26.65 -18.61 -2.77
N ILE A 396 26.13 -18.05 -3.87
CA ILE A 396 24.69 -17.75 -4.01
C ILE A 396 23.83 -18.98 -3.73
N GLY A 397 24.30 -20.17 -4.12
CA GLY A 397 23.60 -21.44 -3.88
C GLY A 397 23.54 -21.88 -2.41
N ASN A 398 24.11 -21.12 -1.47
CA ASN A 398 23.97 -21.36 -0.04
C ASN A 398 22.76 -20.66 0.58
N LEU A 399 22.00 -19.86 -0.17
CA LEU A 399 20.81 -19.16 0.34
C LEU A 399 19.55 -20.05 0.30
N TRP A 400 19.54 -21.15 1.04
CA TRP A 400 18.52 -22.22 0.89
C TRP A 400 17.08 -21.78 1.17
N ASN A 401 16.89 -20.69 1.93
CA ASN A 401 15.59 -20.13 2.29
C ASN A 401 15.10 -19.01 1.36
N LEU A 402 15.88 -18.67 0.34
CA LEU A 402 15.56 -17.60 -0.59
C LEU A 402 14.31 -17.92 -1.40
N LEU A 403 13.34 -17.00 -1.39
CA LEU A 403 12.08 -17.07 -2.13
C LEU A 403 12.13 -16.20 -3.39
N GLU A 404 12.80 -15.05 -3.31
CA GLU A 404 12.93 -14.09 -4.41
C GLU A 404 14.39 -13.66 -4.60
N LEU A 405 14.85 -13.72 -5.86
CA LEU A 405 16.17 -13.28 -6.28
C LEU A 405 16.05 -12.32 -7.47
N ASP A 406 16.49 -11.09 -7.28
CA ASP A 406 16.58 -10.07 -8.33
C ASP A 406 18.04 -9.76 -8.67
N LEU A 407 18.43 -10.10 -9.89
CA LEU A 407 19.73 -9.87 -10.49
C LEU A 407 19.62 -9.02 -11.77
N SER A 408 18.47 -8.39 -12.01
CA SER A 408 18.20 -7.62 -13.23
C SER A 408 19.20 -6.48 -13.47
N GLY A 409 19.44 -6.13 -14.74
CA GLY A 409 20.27 -4.99 -15.14
C GLY A 409 21.77 -5.17 -14.88
N ASN A 410 22.25 -6.41 -14.80
CA ASN A 410 23.66 -6.74 -14.61
C ASN A 410 24.31 -7.23 -15.92
N ASN A 411 25.63 -7.40 -15.90
CA ASN A 411 26.48 -7.64 -17.07
C ASN A 411 27.17 -9.01 -17.07
N PHE A 412 26.64 -9.99 -16.32
CA PHE A 412 27.19 -11.34 -16.27
C PHE A 412 26.78 -12.13 -17.51
N GLU A 413 27.68 -13.00 -17.96
CA GLU A 413 27.44 -13.85 -19.13
C GLU A 413 26.73 -15.15 -18.76
N PHE A 414 26.94 -15.64 -17.53
CA PHE A 414 26.45 -16.93 -17.06
C PHE A 414 25.95 -16.86 -15.62
N ILE A 415 25.00 -17.73 -15.29
CA ILE A 415 24.54 -17.97 -13.92
C ILE A 415 25.25 -19.24 -13.40
N PRO A 416 25.79 -19.23 -12.18
CA PRO A 416 26.52 -20.38 -11.63
C PRO A 416 25.61 -21.59 -11.44
N ALA A 417 26.14 -22.78 -11.72
CA ALA A 417 25.42 -24.06 -11.56
C ALA A 417 24.92 -24.29 -10.12
N SER A 418 25.51 -23.62 -9.12
CA SER A 418 25.06 -23.64 -7.73
C SER A 418 23.65 -23.11 -7.54
N ILE A 419 23.09 -22.33 -8.48
CA ILE A 419 21.74 -21.76 -8.35
C ILE A 419 20.68 -22.83 -8.10
N LYS A 420 20.85 -24.03 -8.67
CA LYS A 420 19.93 -25.17 -8.48
C LYS A 420 19.69 -25.57 -7.02
N ARG A 421 20.60 -25.21 -6.13
CA ARG A 421 20.51 -25.48 -4.68
C ARG A 421 19.49 -24.59 -3.96
N LEU A 422 19.00 -23.53 -4.60
CA LEU A 422 17.98 -22.62 -4.06
C LEU A 422 16.58 -23.22 -4.11
N THR A 423 16.36 -24.37 -3.46
CA THR A 423 15.17 -25.20 -3.63
C THR A 423 13.84 -24.52 -3.26
N ARG A 424 13.88 -23.41 -2.51
CA ARG A 424 12.71 -22.60 -2.13
C ARG A 424 12.48 -21.37 -3.02
N LEU A 425 13.34 -21.13 -4.01
CA LEU A 425 13.26 -19.96 -4.88
C LEU A 425 12.01 -20.06 -5.76
N ASN A 426 11.11 -19.10 -5.60
CA ASN A 426 9.87 -18.99 -6.36
C ASN A 426 9.99 -18.00 -7.51
N ARG A 427 10.79 -16.94 -7.35
CA ARG A 427 10.92 -15.84 -8.31
C ARG A 427 12.39 -15.56 -8.61
N LEU A 428 12.74 -15.59 -9.90
CA LEU A 428 14.05 -15.19 -10.42
C LEU A 428 13.86 -14.05 -11.44
N ASN A 429 14.41 -12.88 -11.13
CA ASN A 429 14.43 -11.72 -12.02
C ASN A 429 15.83 -11.49 -12.57
N LEU A 430 15.95 -11.55 -13.89
CA LEU A 430 17.15 -11.39 -14.72
C LEU A 430 16.90 -10.40 -15.85
N ASN A 431 15.83 -9.60 -15.78
CA ASN A 431 15.51 -8.61 -16.81
C ASN A 431 16.72 -7.72 -17.12
N ASN A 432 16.85 -7.26 -18.36
CA ASN A 432 17.88 -6.33 -18.81
C ASN A 432 19.33 -6.82 -18.57
N CYS A 433 19.56 -8.13 -18.41
CA CYS A 433 20.91 -8.70 -18.36
C CYS A 433 21.44 -8.91 -19.79
N GLN A 434 21.85 -7.83 -20.45
CA GLN A 434 22.10 -7.81 -21.90
C GLN A 434 23.25 -8.74 -22.35
N ARG A 435 24.19 -9.08 -21.45
CA ARG A 435 25.31 -10.00 -21.73
C ARG A 435 25.02 -11.46 -21.40
N LEU A 436 23.91 -11.77 -20.74
CA LEU A 436 23.56 -13.14 -20.37
C LEU A 436 23.41 -14.00 -21.63
N GLN A 437 24.20 -15.07 -21.74
CA GLN A 437 24.24 -15.93 -22.94
C GLN A 437 23.36 -17.16 -22.81
N ALA A 438 23.30 -17.77 -21.61
CA ALA A 438 22.49 -18.95 -21.37
C ALA A 438 22.03 -19.06 -19.91
N LEU A 439 20.89 -19.70 -19.70
CA LEU A 439 20.50 -20.22 -18.38
C LEU A 439 21.16 -21.60 -18.14
N PRO A 440 21.47 -21.96 -16.89
CA PRO A 440 22.11 -23.24 -16.57
C PRO A 440 21.14 -24.39 -16.79
N ASP A 441 21.64 -25.57 -17.19
CA ASP A 441 20.81 -26.76 -17.51
C ASP A 441 19.94 -27.26 -16.34
N GLU A 442 20.34 -26.94 -15.11
CA GLU A 442 19.58 -27.21 -13.89
C GLU A 442 19.24 -25.90 -13.17
N LEU A 443 17.95 -25.57 -13.15
CA LEU A 443 17.39 -24.48 -12.36
C LEU A 443 16.78 -25.00 -11.03
N PRO A 444 16.52 -24.11 -10.05
CA PRO A 444 15.83 -24.50 -8.82
C PRO A 444 14.47 -25.14 -9.08
N ARG A 445 14.18 -26.30 -8.47
CA ARG A 445 12.95 -27.06 -8.70
C ARG A 445 11.66 -26.35 -8.26
N GLY A 446 11.76 -25.41 -7.31
CA GLY A 446 10.61 -24.64 -6.79
C GLY A 446 10.24 -23.41 -7.61
N LEU A 447 10.94 -23.15 -8.72
CA LEU A 447 10.84 -21.89 -9.45
C LEU A 447 9.51 -21.78 -10.19
N LEU A 448 8.74 -20.75 -9.85
CA LEU A 448 7.42 -20.49 -10.43
C LEU A 448 7.48 -19.37 -11.47
N TYR A 449 8.32 -18.34 -11.23
CA TYR A 449 8.36 -17.13 -12.04
C TYR A 449 9.79 -16.82 -12.49
N ILE A 450 10.00 -16.73 -13.80
CA ILE A 450 11.27 -16.31 -14.40
C ILE A 450 11.03 -15.08 -15.27
N TYR A 451 11.82 -14.04 -15.02
CA TYR A 451 11.83 -12.82 -15.82
C TYR A 451 13.22 -12.63 -16.44
N ILE A 452 13.30 -12.61 -17.76
CA ILE A 452 14.50 -12.48 -18.60
C ILE A 452 14.22 -11.52 -19.77
N HIS A 453 13.37 -10.52 -19.57
CA HIS A 453 13.08 -9.49 -20.57
C HIS A 453 14.36 -8.78 -21.02
N SER A 454 14.48 -8.46 -22.32
CA SER A 454 15.59 -7.69 -22.90
C SER A 454 16.99 -8.25 -22.61
N CYS A 455 17.11 -9.57 -22.49
CA CYS A 455 18.40 -10.27 -22.49
C CYS A 455 18.84 -10.55 -23.94
N THR A 456 19.36 -9.52 -24.62
CA THR A 456 19.60 -9.54 -26.07
C THR A 456 20.70 -10.50 -26.54
N SER A 457 21.59 -10.94 -25.65
CA SER A 457 22.62 -11.95 -25.95
C SER A 457 22.20 -13.38 -25.65
N LEU A 458 21.01 -13.59 -25.09
CA LEU A 458 20.56 -14.90 -24.63
C LEU A 458 20.25 -15.82 -25.81
N VAL A 459 20.97 -16.94 -25.89
CA VAL A 459 20.86 -17.94 -26.97
C VAL A 459 20.10 -19.18 -26.50
N SER A 460 20.27 -19.57 -25.23
CA SER A 460 19.69 -20.82 -24.70
C SER A 460 19.02 -20.63 -23.35
N ILE A 461 17.86 -21.28 -23.19
CA ILE A 461 17.15 -21.42 -21.91
C ILE A 461 16.87 -22.89 -21.54
N SER A 462 17.78 -23.80 -21.94
CA SER A 462 17.66 -25.25 -21.75
C SER A 462 17.16 -25.66 -20.36
N GLY A 463 17.68 -25.03 -19.30
CA GLY A 463 17.30 -25.34 -17.91
C GLY A 463 15.86 -25.05 -17.52
N CYS A 464 15.14 -24.21 -18.28
CA CYS A 464 13.72 -23.96 -18.05
C CYS A 464 12.87 -25.19 -18.36
N PHE A 465 13.34 -26.09 -19.23
CA PHE A 465 12.52 -27.19 -19.74
C PHE A 465 12.48 -28.42 -18.82
N ASN A 466 13.33 -28.43 -17.80
CA ASN A 466 13.31 -29.42 -16.72
C ASN A 466 12.43 -29.00 -15.53
N GLN A 467 11.72 -27.86 -15.62
CA GLN A 467 10.90 -27.30 -14.54
C GLN A 467 9.42 -27.65 -14.71
N TYR A 468 8.93 -28.62 -13.93
CA TYR A 468 7.52 -29.05 -13.97
C TYR A 468 6.55 -28.06 -13.28
N CYS A 469 7.06 -27.11 -12.52
CA CYS A 469 6.26 -26.15 -11.73
C CYS A 469 6.29 -24.71 -12.28
N LEU A 470 6.95 -24.48 -13.43
CA LEU A 470 7.11 -23.13 -13.98
C LEU A 470 5.75 -22.59 -14.45
N ARG A 471 5.33 -21.49 -13.84
CA ARG A 471 4.05 -20.83 -14.04
C ARG A 471 4.11 -19.71 -15.07
N LYS A 472 5.21 -18.95 -15.05
CA LYS A 472 5.39 -17.78 -15.90
C LYS A 472 6.84 -17.60 -16.33
N LEU A 473 7.03 -17.39 -17.63
CA LEU A 473 8.30 -17.06 -18.24
C LEU A 473 8.17 -15.79 -19.09
N VAL A 474 8.91 -14.74 -18.75
CA VAL A 474 8.95 -13.49 -19.52
C VAL A 474 10.30 -13.36 -20.20
N ALA A 475 10.39 -13.63 -21.49
CA ALA A 475 11.60 -13.56 -22.30
C ALA A 475 11.48 -12.62 -23.50
N SER A 476 10.60 -11.61 -23.43
CA SER A 476 10.45 -10.62 -24.50
C SER A 476 11.78 -9.93 -24.84
N ASN A 477 11.97 -9.56 -26.12
CA ASN A 477 13.18 -8.94 -26.66
C ASN A 477 14.49 -9.77 -26.55
N CYS A 478 14.40 -11.10 -26.40
CA CYS A 478 15.56 -12.01 -26.46
C CYS A 478 15.79 -12.55 -27.88
N TYR A 479 16.16 -11.68 -28.82
CA TYR A 479 16.14 -12.00 -30.26
C TYR A 479 17.09 -13.12 -30.74
N LYS A 480 18.04 -13.55 -29.90
CA LYS A 480 18.98 -14.63 -30.24
C LYS A 480 18.56 -16.03 -29.75
N LEU A 481 17.41 -16.16 -29.10
CA LEU A 481 16.90 -17.45 -28.65
C LEU A 481 16.64 -18.38 -29.84
N ASP A 482 17.11 -19.63 -29.73
CA ASP A 482 17.02 -20.63 -30.80
C ASP A 482 15.58 -21.16 -31.07
N GLN A 483 15.39 -21.79 -32.23
CA GLN A 483 14.10 -22.42 -32.60
C GLN A 483 13.68 -23.57 -31.67
N ALA A 484 14.65 -24.24 -31.02
CA ALA A 484 14.35 -25.30 -30.04
C ALA A 484 13.64 -24.75 -28.80
N THR A 485 13.98 -23.52 -28.39
CA THR A 485 13.32 -22.80 -27.30
C THR A 485 11.84 -22.51 -27.62
N GLN A 486 11.55 -22.06 -28.84
CA GLN A 486 10.17 -21.84 -29.30
C GLN A 486 9.34 -23.13 -29.20
N ILE A 487 9.88 -24.26 -29.68
CA ILE A 487 9.22 -25.57 -29.64
C ILE A 487 8.95 -26.04 -28.20
N LEU A 488 9.88 -25.81 -27.27
CA LEU A 488 9.76 -26.28 -25.89
C LEU A 488 8.83 -25.41 -25.03
N ILE A 489 8.69 -24.12 -25.32
CA ILE A 489 7.64 -23.25 -24.78
C ILE A 489 6.25 -23.84 -25.12
N HIS A 490 6.06 -24.30 -26.35
CA HIS A 490 4.81 -24.93 -26.79
C HIS A 490 4.54 -26.27 -26.10
N ARG A 491 5.58 -27.04 -25.79
CA ARG A 491 5.46 -28.39 -25.25
C ARG A 491 5.20 -28.44 -23.74
N ASN A 492 5.66 -27.43 -22.99
CA ASN A 492 5.69 -27.46 -21.51
C ASN A 492 4.63 -26.59 -20.82
N MET A 493 3.79 -25.84 -21.54
CA MET A 493 2.60 -25.21 -20.93
C MET A 493 1.51 -26.24 -20.62
N LYS A 494 1.77 -27.12 -19.65
CA LYS A 494 0.69 -27.86 -18.96
C LYS A 494 0.14 -26.96 -17.87
N LEU A 495 -0.99 -26.32 -18.17
CA LEU A 495 -1.80 -25.54 -17.24
C LEU A 495 -2.42 -26.47 -16.20
N GLU A 496 -1.68 -26.84 -15.16
CA GLU A 496 -2.31 -27.33 -13.93
C GLU A 496 -2.68 -26.12 -13.06
N SER A 497 -3.99 -25.95 -12.87
CA SER A 497 -4.70 -25.08 -11.90
C SER A 497 -5.33 -23.80 -12.43
N ALA A 498 -6.66 -23.77 -12.35
CA ALA A 498 -7.64 -22.71 -12.04
C ALA A 498 -7.49 -21.24 -12.50
N LYS A 499 -6.34 -20.74 -12.95
CA LYS A 499 -6.15 -19.35 -13.41
C LYS A 499 -5.25 -19.30 -14.65
N PRO A 500 -5.54 -18.41 -15.62
CA PRO A 500 -4.67 -18.21 -16.76
C PRO A 500 -3.36 -17.55 -16.34
N GLU A 501 -2.24 -18.09 -16.84
CA GLU A 501 -0.91 -17.53 -16.63
C GLU A 501 -0.25 -17.25 -17.99
N HIS A 502 0.42 -16.10 -18.11
CA HIS A 502 0.93 -15.60 -19.39
C HIS A 502 2.45 -15.67 -19.47
N SER A 503 2.94 -16.17 -20.59
CA SER A 503 4.37 -16.15 -20.93
C SER A 503 4.61 -15.33 -22.21
N TYR A 504 5.77 -14.67 -22.31
CA TYR A 504 6.08 -13.69 -23.36
C TYR A 504 7.40 -14.03 -24.01
N PHE A 505 7.42 -14.06 -25.34
CA PHE A 505 8.56 -14.54 -26.12
C PHE A 505 8.80 -13.68 -27.36
N PRO A 506 10.05 -13.63 -27.87
CA PRO A 506 10.33 -13.04 -29.16
C PRO A 506 9.85 -13.99 -30.25
N GLY A 507 9.20 -13.44 -31.28
CA GLY A 507 8.73 -14.20 -32.43
C GLY A 507 8.39 -13.29 -33.59
N SER A 508 8.64 -13.78 -34.81
CA SER A 508 8.22 -13.14 -36.06
C SER A 508 6.91 -13.72 -36.59
N ASP A 509 6.60 -14.98 -36.24
CA ASP A 509 5.50 -15.76 -36.81
C ASP A 509 4.70 -16.49 -35.74
N ILE A 510 3.40 -16.73 -35.99
CA ILE A 510 2.56 -17.50 -35.08
C ILE A 510 2.95 -18.99 -35.21
N PRO A 511 3.24 -19.69 -34.11
CA PRO A 511 3.64 -21.09 -34.14
C PRO A 511 2.58 -21.99 -34.79
N THR A 512 3.02 -22.96 -35.59
CA THR A 512 2.15 -23.84 -36.37
C THR A 512 1.22 -24.71 -35.53
N CYS A 513 1.49 -24.90 -34.24
CA CYS A 513 0.62 -25.60 -33.30
C CYS A 513 -0.67 -24.82 -32.96
N PHE A 514 -0.75 -23.53 -33.28
CA PHE A 514 -1.98 -22.75 -33.21
C PHE A 514 -2.69 -22.84 -34.56
N ASN A 515 -3.58 -23.81 -34.69
CA ASN A 515 -4.21 -24.20 -35.96
C ASN A 515 -5.27 -23.20 -36.46
N HIS A 516 -5.70 -22.28 -35.60
CA HIS A 516 -6.65 -21.22 -35.93
C HIS A 516 -5.96 -19.87 -35.79
N GLN A 517 -5.72 -19.19 -36.91
CA GLN A 517 -4.97 -17.94 -36.97
C GLN A 517 -5.78 -16.87 -37.70
N VAL A 518 -5.71 -15.63 -37.22
CA VAL A 518 -6.31 -14.46 -37.88
C VAL A 518 -5.48 -13.23 -37.58
N MET A 519 -5.40 -12.32 -38.55
CA MET A 519 -4.91 -10.96 -38.33
C MET A 519 -6.13 -10.06 -38.06
N GLY A 520 -6.32 -9.64 -36.81
CA GLY A 520 -7.45 -8.79 -36.42
C GLY A 520 -7.83 -8.93 -34.95
N PRO A 521 -8.88 -8.21 -34.50
CA PRO A 521 -9.26 -8.14 -33.08
C PRO A 521 -10.04 -9.37 -32.56
N SER A 522 -10.49 -10.29 -33.43
CA SER A 522 -11.33 -11.42 -33.04
C SER A 522 -11.16 -12.63 -33.95
N LEU A 523 -11.23 -13.84 -33.37
CA LEU A 523 -11.17 -15.14 -34.05
C LEU A 523 -12.40 -15.98 -33.68
N ASN A 524 -13.08 -16.56 -34.67
CA ASN A 524 -14.21 -17.48 -34.46
C ASN A 524 -13.77 -18.92 -34.80
N ILE A 525 -13.97 -19.85 -33.86
CA ILE A 525 -13.61 -21.26 -34.01
C ILE A 525 -14.87 -22.11 -33.82
N GLN A 526 -15.11 -23.04 -34.75
CA GLN A 526 -16.12 -24.09 -34.55
C GLN A 526 -15.50 -25.23 -33.76
N LEU A 527 -16.08 -25.53 -32.60
CA LEU A 527 -15.63 -26.65 -31.76
C LEU A 527 -16.05 -28.00 -32.38
N PRO A 528 -15.24 -29.06 -32.22
CA PRO A 528 -15.66 -30.39 -32.63
C PRO A 528 -16.95 -30.78 -31.90
N GLN A 529 -17.88 -31.43 -32.59
CA GLN A 529 -19.07 -32.03 -31.99
C GLN A 529 -18.65 -33.23 -31.12
N SER A 530 -18.21 -32.96 -29.89
CA SER A 530 -17.96 -33.97 -28.85
C SER A 530 -19.29 -34.35 -28.20
N GLU A 531 -19.49 -35.64 -27.89
CA GLU A 531 -20.66 -36.14 -27.16
C GLU A 531 -20.67 -35.75 -25.67
N SER A 532 -19.63 -35.06 -25.15
CA SER A 532 -19.63 -34.50 -23.80
C SER A 532 -18.90 -33.14 -23.72
N SER A 533 -19.53 -32.16 -23.06
CA SER A 533 -18.95 -30.83 -22.75
C SER A 533 -17.88 -30.89 -21.65
N SER A 534 -17.74 -32.05 -20.99
CA SER A 534 -16.74 -32.32 -19.94
C SER A 534 -15.33 -32.64 -20.46
N ASP A 535 -15.15 -32.84 -21.77
CA ASP A 535 -13.84 -33.20 -22.36
C ASP A 535 -12.97 -32.00 -22.77
N ILE A 536 -13.50 -30.76 -22.68
CA ILE A 536 -12.74 -29.54 -23.00
C ILE A 536 -11.91 -29.12 -21.79
N LEU A 537 -10.61 -29.43 -21.81
CA LEU A 537 -9.65 -29.08 -20.74
C LEU A 537 -9.29 -27.59 -20.69
N GLY A 538 -9.56 -26.83 -21.76
CA GLY A 538 -9.29 -25.39 -21.86
C GLY A 538 -8.82 -24.97 -23.26
N PHE A 539 -8.57 -23.66 -23.45
CA PHE A 539 -8.01 -23.09 -24.67
C PHE A 539 -6.66 -22.42 -24.39
N SER A 540 -5.76 -22.51 -25.36
CA SER A 540 -4.51 -21.71 -25.37
C SER A 540 -4.57 -20.74 -26.54
N ALA A 541 -4.27 -19.47 -26.27
CA ALA A 541 -4.19 -18.42 -27.29
C ALA A 541 -2.76 -17.91 -27.42
N CYS A 542 -2.31 -17.69 -28.66
CA CYS A 542 -1.08 -16.98 -28.96
C CYS A 542 -1.44 -15.64 -29.59
N ILE A 543 -0.96 -14.56 -29.00
CA ILE A 543 -1.20 -13.21 -29.49
C ILE A 543 0.14 -12.64 -29.92
N MET A 544 0.29 -12.43 -31.22
CA MET A 544 1.42 -11.70 -31.76
C MET A 544 1.07 -10.23 -31.88
N ILE A 545 1.96 -9.37 -31.41
CA ILE A 545 1.81 -7.92 -31.45
C ILE A 545 2.85 -7.39 -32.42
N GLY A 546 2.41 -6.98 -33.61
CA GLY A 546 3.26 -6.30 -34.60
C GLY A 546 3.57 -4.86 -34.18
N VAL A 547 4.79 -4.38 -34.45
CA VAL A 547 5.22 -3.02 -34.11
C VAL A 547 5.20 -2.14 -35.36
N ASP A 548 4.06 -1.55 -35.70
CA ASP A 548 3.98 -0.51 -36.75
C ASP A 548 4.37 0.89 -36.23
N GLY A 549 5.05 0.98 -35.08
CA GLY A 549 5.58 2.22 -34.51
C GLY A 549 4.54 3.21 -33.95
N GLN A 550 3.24 2.90 -33.99
CA GLN A 550 2.17 3.82 -33.57
C GLN A 550 1.92 3.90 -32.06
N TYR A 551 2.37 2.92 -31.27
CA TYR A 551 2.12 2.88 -29.83
C TYR A 551 3.38 2.52 -29.04
N PRO A 552 3.73 3.27 -27.98
CA PRO A 552 4.77 2.86 -27.05
C PRO A 552 4.33 1.58 -26.33
N MET A 553 5.14 0.52 -26.44
CA MET A 553 4.85 -0.82 -25.88
C MET A 553 4.70 -0.82 -24.35
N ASN A 554 5.23 0.22 -23.69
CA ASN A 554 5.30 0.44 -22.25
C ASN A 554 3.94 0.64 -21.56
N SER A 555 2.84 0.70 -22.32
CA SER A 555 1.46 0.87 -21.82
C SER A 555 0.42 -0.06 -22.46
N LEU A 556 0.87 -1.10 -23.17
CA LEU A 556 -0.05 -1.96 -23.92
C LEU A 556 -0.78 -2.94 -22.99
N LYS A 557 -2.10 -2.75 -22.87
CA LYS A 557 -3.02 -3.70 -22.23
C LYS A 557 -3.80 -4.41 -23.31
N ILE A 558 -3.81 -5.74 -23.28
CA ILE A 558 -4.58 -6.56 -24.19
C ILE A 558 -5.67 -7.24 -23.38
N HIS A 559 -6.91 -6.86 -23.65
CA HIS A 559 -8.07 -7.51 -23.05
C HIS A 559 -8.52 -8.63 -23.98
N CYS A 560 -8.47 -9.86 -23.48
CA CYS A 560 -8.93 -11.04 -24.19
C CYS A 560 -10.27 -11.45 -23.62
N SER A 561 -11.27 -11.60 -24.50
CA SER A 561 -12.55 -12.19 -24.12
C SER A 561 -12.77 -13.44 -24.96
N CYS A 562 -13.05 -14.55 -24.31
CA CYS A 562 -13.48 -15.78 -24.93
C CYS A 562 -14.97 -15.96 -24.63
N ILE A 563 -15.78 -16.08 -25.67
CA ILE A 563 -17.23 -16.27 -25.56
C ILE A 563 -17.53 -17.67 -26.10
N LEU A 564 -17.96 -18.57 -25.22
CA LEU A 564 -18.45 -19.89 -25.59
C LEU A 564 -19.97 -19.81 -25.75
N LYS A 565 -20.45 -20.19 -26.94
CA LYS A 565 -21.89 -20.22 -27.27
C LYS A 565 -22.34 -21.66 -27.41
N ASP A 566 -23.25 -22.09 -26.55
CA ASP A 566 -23.94 -23.38 -26.70
C ASP A 566 -25.11 -23.25 -27.70
N ALA A 567 -25.56 -24.38 -28.27
CA ALA A 567 -26.73 -24.46 -29.14
C ALA A 567 -28.02 -23.91 -28.47
N ASP A 568 -28.08 -23.94 -27.13
CA ASP A 568 -29.19 -23.45 -26.32
C ASP A 568 -29.00 -22.02 -25.75
N ALA A 569 -28.10 -21.22 -26.34
CA ALA A 569 -27.92 -19.78 -26.09
C ALA A 569 -27.40 -19.35 -24.69
N CYS A 570 -26.82 -20.27 -23.90
CA CYS A 570 -26.02 -19.87 -22.74
C CYS A 570 -24.64 -19.37 -23.21
N GLU A 571 -24.31 -18.11 -22.89
CA GLU A 571 -22.99 -17.51 -23.15
C GLU A 571 -22.12 -17.60 -21.90
N LEU A 572 -21.01 -18.35 -21.96
CA LEU A 572 -19.95 -18.27 -20.95
C LEU A 572 -18.89 -17.28 -21.45
N VAL A 573 -18.72 -16.16 -20.74
CA VAL A 573 -17.68 -15.16 -21.04
C VAL A 573 -16.52 -15.36 -20.08
N VAL A 574 -15.38 -15.81 -20.59
CA VAL A 574 -14.11 -15.80 -19.87
C VAL A 574 -13.36 -14.54 -20.30
N MET A 575 -13.15 -13.64 -19.35
CA MET A 575 -12.37 -12.42 -19.57
C MET A 575 -11.00 -12.57 -18.92
N ASP A 576 -9.97 -12.15 -19.65
CA ASP A 576 -8.62 -12.13 -19.16
C ASP A 576 -7.88 -10.86 -19.62
N GLU A 577 -6.95 -10.39 -18.80
CA GLU A 577 -6.19 -9.18 -19.06
C GLU A 577 -4.70 -9.50 -19.16
N VAL A 578 -4.15 -9.40 -20.37
CA VAL A 578 -2.74 -9.63 -20.64
C VAL A 578 -1.99 -8.29 -20.60
N TRP A 579 -0.94 -8.24 -19.78
CA TRP A 579 -0.13 -7.04 -19.59
C TRP A 579 1.22 -7.21 -20.27
N TYR A 580 1.57 -6.39 -21.25
CA TYR A 580 2.92 -6.45 -21.80
C TYR A 580 3.92 -5.91 -20.76
N PRO A 581 4.87 -6.74 -20.26
CA PRO A 581 5.79 -6.33 -19.22
C PRO A 581 6.95 -5.58 -19.86
N ASP A 582 6.78 -4.29 -20.11
CA ASP A 582 7.89 -3.39 -20.39
C ASP A 582 8.00 -2.37 -19.25
N PRO A 583 8.77 -2.68 -18.19
CA PRO A 583 8.92 -1.82 -17.04
C PRO A 583 10.08 -0.83 -17.28
N LYS A 584 9.86 0.16 -18.14
CA LYS A 584 10.70 1.35 -18.36
C LYS A 584 12.14 1.15 -18.84
#